data_AF-W9GKX7-F1
#
_entry.id   AF-W9GKX7-F1
#
_cell.length_a   1.000
_cell.length_b   1.000
_cell.length_c   1.000
_cell.angle_alpha   90.00
_cell.angle_beta   90.00
_cell.angle_gamma   90.00
#
_symmetry.space_group_name_H-M   'P 1'
#
loop_
_entity.id
_entity.type
_entity.pdbx_description
1 polymer ?
#
loop_
_entity_poly.entity_id
_entity_poly.type
_entity_poly.pdbx_seq_one_letter_code
_entity_poly.pdbx_strand_id
1 'polypeptide(L)'
;MIGGAIRGMGTARVERVAVRAETQEGEREAIVVVTLEGTSWQLNVRASPSDWERLSNVPGTDWRRREAVRLGTLEGSAVWWHVSDDALHISVGDHGPESSDFGLVLPLSVLRQVRDEVANVDESCG
;
A
#
# COMPACT_ATOMS: atom_id res chain seq x y z
N MET A 1 -33.38 -5.15 -4.61
CA MET A 1 -32.15 -5.95 -4.75
C MET A 1 -31.07 -5.01 -5.26
N ILE A 2 -30.16 -4.58 -4.40
CA ILE A 2 -29.00 -3.78 -4.79
C ILE A 2 -27.81 -4.72 -4.67
N GLY A 3 -27.12 -4.94 -5.80
CA GLY A 3 -26.10 -5.95 -5.96
C GLY A 3 -24.98 -5.81 -4.94
N GLY A 4 -24.70 -6.91 -4.24
CA GLY A 4 -23.55 -7.01 -3.35
C GLY A 4 -22.27 -6.75 -4.14
N ALA A 5 -21.45 -5.84 -3.61
CA ALA A 5 -20.13 -5.52 -4.13
C ALA A 5 -19.35 -6.80 -4.42
N ILE A 6 -18.62 -6.81 -5.54
CA ILE A 6 -17.74 -7.90 -5.92
C ILE A 6 -16.62 -7.97 -4.85
N ARG A 7 -16.85 -8.78 -3.81
CA ARG A 7 -15.82 -9.16 -2.83
C ARG A 7 -14.87 -10.15 -3.51
N GLY A 8 -13.70 -9.67 -3.89
CA GLY A 8 -12.65 -10.54 -4.41
C GLY A 8 -11.28 -9.94 -4.15
N MET A 9 -10.50 -10.57 -3.28
CA MET A 9 -9.04 -10.42 -3.31
C MET A 9 -8.55 -11.17 -4.55
N GLY A 10 -8.14 -10.43 -5.56
CA GLY A 10 -7.55 -10.97 -6.78
C GLY A 10 -6.04 -11.05 -6.66
N THR A 11 -5.44 -12.11 -7.20
CA THR A 11 -4.02 -12.07 -7.53
C THR A 11 -3.82 -11.08 -8.66
N ALA A 12 -2.94 -10.10 -8.45
CA ALA A 12 -2.65 -9.09 -9.45
C ALA A 12 -1.16 -9.10 -9.78
N ARG A 13 -0.87 -8.83 -11.06
CA ARG A 13 0.50 -8.61 -11.51
C ARG A 13 0.81 -7.11 -11.46
N VAL A 14 1.93 -6.78 -10.81
CA VAL A 14 2.54 -5.45 -10.90
C VAL A 14 3.48 -5.44 -12.11
N GLU A 15 3.27 -4.48 -13.00
CA GLU A 15 4.11 -4.21 -14.16
C GLU A 15 5.09 -3.07 -13.87
N ARG A 16 4.69 -2.12 -13.01
CA ARG A 16 5.51 -0.98 -12.63
C ARG A 16 5.28 -0.58 -11.17
N VAL A 17 6.37 -0.26 -10.49
CA VAL A 17 6.39 0.46 -9.22
C VAL A 17 7.02 1.82 -9.50
N ALA A 18 6.38 2.90 -9.05
CA ALA A 18 6.94 4.24 -9.12
C ALA A 18 6.76 4.93 -7.78
N VAL A 19 7.75 5.71 -7.36
CA VAL A 19 7.69 6.50 -6.15
C VAL A 19 8.01 7.94 -6.49
N ARG A 20 7.25 8.87 -5.92
CA ARG A 20 7.51 10.31 -6.07
C ARG A 20 7.22 11.04 -4.77
N ALA A 21 7.98 12.08 -4.49
CA ALA A 21 7.65 13.05 -3.45
C ALA A 21 6.75 14.14 -4.05
N GLU A 22 5.70 14.48 -3.33
CA GLU A 22 4.80 15.60 -3.61
C GLU A 22 4.90 16.58 -2.45
N THR A 23 5.20 17.84 -2.73
CA THR A 23 5.11 18.93 -1.74
C THR A 23 3.89 19.76 -2.10
N GLN A 24 2.89 19.79 -1.23
CA GLN A 24 1.71 20.60 -1.45
C GLN A 24 1.98 22.03 -0.95
N GLU A 25 1.62 23.04 -1.74
CA GLU A 25 1.85 24.45 -1.40
C GLU A 25 1.08 24.80 -0.11
N GLY A 26 1.82 25.13 0.96
CA GLY A 26 1.27 25.41 2.28
C GLY A 26 1.41 24.26 3.30
N GLU A 27 1.75 23.05 2.87
CA GLU A 27 2.06 21.92 3.74
C GLU A 27 3.55 21.90 4.10
N ARG A 28 3.87 21.61 5.37
CA ARG A 28 5.26 21.57 5.86
C ARG A 28 5.95 20.22 5.64
N GLU A 29 5.18 19.18 5.36
CA GLU A 29 5.69 17.81 5.24
C GLU A 29 5.47 17.32 3.81
N ALA A 30 6.52 16.78 3.19
CA ALA A 30 6.42 16.13 1.90
C ALA A 30 5.55 14.86 2.02
N ILE A 31 4.72 14.60 1.02
CA ILE A 31 3.96 13.36 0.90
C ILE A 31 4.67 12.48 -0.13
N VAL A 32 4.98 11.25 0.25
CA VAL A 32 5.50 10.25 -0.69
C VAL A 32 4.33 9.45 -1.24
N VAL A 33 4.24 9.40 -2.56
CA VAL A 33 3.24 8.64 -3.30
C VAL A 33 3.91 7.44 -3.94
N VAL A 34 3.49 6.25 -3.53
CA VAL A 34 3.84 4.99 -4.17
C VAL A 34 2.71 4.61 -5.12
N THR A 35 3.05 4.46 -6.39
CA THR A 35 2.17 3.98 -7.45
C THR A 35 2.53 2.55 -7.80
N LEU A 36 1.58 1.63 -7.61
CA LEU A 36 1.62 0.28 -8.16
C LEU A 36 0.72 0.22 -9.38
N GLU A 37 1.25 -0.22 -10.51
CA GLU A 37 0.53 -0.29 -11.77
C GLU A 37 0.60 -1.71 -12.33
N GLY A 38 -0.54 -2.21 -12.78
CA GLY A 38 -0.64 -3.41 -13.61
C GLY A 38 -1.45 -3.13 -14.87
N THR A 39 -1.66 -4.15 -15.69
CA THR A 39 -2.16 -3.99 -17.07
C THR A 39 -3.44 -3.15 -17.22
N SER A 40 -4.33 -3.20 -16.22
CA SER A 40 -5.63 -2.51 -16.26
C SER A 40 -5.98 -1.80 -14.94
N TRP A 41 -5.00 -1.61 -14.06
CA TRP A 41 -5.24 -1.06 -12.73
C TRP A 41 -4.05 -0.26 -12.24
N GLN A 42 -4.35 0.74 -11.39
CA GLN A 42 -3.35 1.55 -10.72
C GLN A 42 -3.80 1.78 -9.28
N LEU A 43 -2.86 1.65 -8.33
CA LEU A 43 -3.05 1.94 -6.92
C LEU A 43 -2.05 3.03 -6.52
N ASN A 44 -2.55 4.17 -6.05
CA ASN A 44 -1.72 5.26 -5.54
C ASN A 44 -1.88 5.35 -4.02
N VAL A 45 -0.85 4.95 -3.29
CA VAL A 45 -0.83 5.04 -1.84
C VAL A 45 -0.04 6.27 -1.44
N ARG A 46 -0.67 7.15 -0.65
CA ARG A 46 -0.07 8.39 -0.16
C ARG A 46 0.21 8.27 1.33
N ALA A 47 1.44 8.54 1.76
CA ALA A 47 1.81 8.59 3.17
C ALA A 47 2.97 9.58 3.39
N SER A 48 3.20 10.02 4.62
CA SER A 48 4.42 10.76 4.96
C SER A 48 5.64 9.83 4.90
N PRO A 49 6.87 10.37 4.72
CA PRO A 49 8.10 9.58 4.77
C PRO A 49 8.20 8.73 6.04
N SER A 50 7.89 9.32 7.21
CA SER A 50 7.88 8.63 8.50
C SER A 50 6.87 7.47 8.55
N ASP A 51 5.72 7.60 7.90
CA ASP A 51 4.74 6.51 7.82
C ASP A 51 5.25 5.37 6.92
N TRP A 52 6.01 5.67 5.87
CA TRP A 52 6.60 4.65 5.00
C TRP A 52 7.66 3.79 5.69
N GLU A 53 8.34 4.30 6.73
CA GLU A 53 9.26 3.49 7.56
C GLU A 53 8.55 2.26 8.14
N ARG A 54 7.24 2.36 8.41
CA ARG A 54 6.43 1.26 8.97
C ARG A 54 6.27 0.08 8.02
N LEU A 55 6.66 0.19 6.75
CA LEU A 55 6.80 -0.96 5.84
C LEU A 55 7.78 -2.02 6.38
N SER A 56 8.76 -1.63 7.20
CA SER A 56 9.70 -2.56 7.84
C SER A 56 9.00 -3.56 8.76
N ASN A 57 7.79 -3.21 9.25
CA ASN A 57 7.00 -4.03 10.16
C ASN A 57 6.05 -4.98 9.43
N VAL A 58 5.92 -4.87 8.09
CA VAL A 58 5.02 -5.74 7.29
C VAL A 58 5.52 -7.18 7.20
N PRO A 59 6.83 -7.48 7.02
CA PRO A 59 7.33 -8.85 7.07
C PRO A 59 7.01 -9.52 8.42
N GLY A 60 6.44 -10.72 8.37
CA GLY A 60 6.09 -11.50 9.56
C GLY A 60 4.75 -11.15 10.20
N THR A 61 3.98 -10.23 9.62
CA THR A 61 2.60 -9.97 10.03
C THR A 61 1.66 -11.09 9.59
N ASP A 62 0.58 -11.30 10.34
CA ASP A 62 -0.56 -12.13 9.94
C ASP A 62 -1.87 -11.36 10.22
N TRP A 63 -2.71 -11.16 9.20
CA TRP A 63 -4.00 -10.48 9.37
C TRP A 63 -4.95 -11.25 10.30
N ARG A 64 -4.85 -12.59 10.36
CA ARG A 64 -5.65 -13.42 11.28
C ARG A 64 -5.30 -13.14 12.73
N ARG A 65 -4.11 -12.61 12.98
CA ARG A 65 -3.63 -12.15 14.29
C ARG A 65 -3.83 -10.65 14.52
N ARG A 66 -4.49 -9.95 13.58
CA ARG A 66 -4.68 -8.49 13.58
C ARG A 66 -3.37 -7.70 13.58
N GLU A 67 -2.35 -8.25 12.93
CA GLU A 67 -1.02 -7.61 12.82
C GLU A 67 -0.87 -6.82 11.52
N ALA A 68 -1.95 -6.62 10.76
CA ALA A 68 -1.91 -5.82 9.54
C ALA A 68 -1.52 -4.37 9.83
N VAL A 69 -0.59 -3.83 9.05
CA VAL A 69 -0.08 -2.48 9.21
C VAL A 69 -0.95 -1.51 8.40
N ARG A 70 -1.62 -0.58 9.08
CA ARG A 70 -2.26 0.57 8.43
C ARG A 70 -1.19 1.56 7.98
N LEU A 71 -1.00 1.69 6.68
CA LEU A 71 0.03 2.53 6.09
C LEU A 71 -0.52 3.23 4.83
N GLY A 72 -0.58 4.56 4.91
CA GLY A 72 -1.03 5.42 3.84
C GLY A 72 -2.54 5.40 3.58
N THR A 73 -2.93 6.18 2.58
CA THR A 73 -4.31 6.30 2.11
C THR A 73 -4.41 6.27 0.58
N LEU A 74 -5.56 5.81 0.09
CA LEU A 74 -5.99 5.93 -1.30
C LEU A 74 -7.27 6.77 -1.31
N GLU A 75 -7.22 7.98 -1.88
CA GLU A 75 -8.38 8.90 -1.95
C GLU A 75 -9.13 9.05 -0.59
N GLY A 76 -8.39 9.07 0.52
CA GLY A 76 -8.92 9.21 1.87
C GLY A 76 -9.19 7.89 2.60
N SER A 77 -9.34 6.77 1.90
CA SER A 77 -9.52 5.45 2.51
C SER A 77 -8.19 4.87 3.01
N ALA A 78 -8.22 4.21 4.16
CA ALA A 78 -7.04 3.59 4.74
C ALA A 78 -6.52 2.40 3.91
N VAL A 79 -5.21 2.28 3.79
CA VAL A 79 -4.56 1.14 3.14
C VAL A 79 -3.87 0.26 4.19
N TRP A 80 -4.13 -1.03 4.12
CA TRP A 80 -3.65 -2.05 5.05
C TRP A 80 -2.72 -3.01 4.35
N TRP A 81 -1.56 -3.26 4.96
CA TRP A 81 -0.51 -4.11 4.41
C TRP A 81 -0.25 -5.26 5.36
N HIS A 82 -0.19 -6.48 4.83
CA HIS A 82 0.23 -7.65 5.60
C HIS A 82 0.82 -8.72 4.70
N VAL A 83 1.49 -9.69 5.31
CA VAL A 83 1.92 -10.90 4.62
C VAL A 83 1.02 -12.07 5.03
N SER A 84 0.66 -12.92 4.08
CA SER A 84 0.00 -14.20 4.34
C SER A 84 0.39 -15.15 3.23
N ASP A 85 0.63 -16.41 3.55
CA ASP A 85 0.89 -17.46 2.56
C ASP A 85 1.99 -17.07 1.54
N ASP A 86 3.07 -16.44 2.03
CA ASP A 86 4.21 -15.94 1.25
C ASP A 86 3.87 -14.90 0.15
N ALA A 87 2.73 -14.22 0.31
CA ALA A 87 2.29 -13.13 -0.55
C ALA A 87 2.09 -11.83 0.24
N LEU A 88 2.32 -10.71 -0.42
CA LEU A 88 1.94 -9.39 0.08
C LEU A 88 0.46 -9.17 -0.19
N HIS A 89 -0.28 -8.80 0.84
CA HIS A 89 -1.68 -8.45 0.76
C HIS A 89 -1.83 -6.96 1.04
N ILE A 90 -2.48 -6.24 0.11
CA ILE A 90 -2.81 -4.83 0.25
C ILE A 90 -4.32 -4.71 0.20
N SER A 91 -4.94 -4.16 1.24
CA SER A 91 -6.38 -3.97 1.30
C SER A 91 -6.73 -2.51 1.52
N VAL A 92 -7.81 -2.05 0.90
CA VAL A 92 -8.29 -0.66 1.01
C VAL A 92 -9.64 -0.65 1.69
N GLY A 93 -9.75 0.09 2.80
CA GLY A 93 -10.99 0.24 3.56
C GLY A 93 -10.75 0.69 5.00
N ASP A 94 -11.81 1.20 5.63
CA ASP A 94 -11.68 1.98 6.86
C ASP A 94 -11.57 1.15 8.14
N HIS A 95 -12.05 -0.09 8.15
CA HIS A 95 -12.11 -0.93 9.36
C HIS A 95 -11.22 -2.18 9.32
N GLY A 96 -10.14 -2.15 8.52
CA GLY A 96 -9.16 -3.23 8.46
C GLY A 96 -9.27 -4.11 7.21
N PRO A 97 -8.35 -5.09 7.06
CA PRO A 97 -8.34 -6.01 5.93
C PRO A 97 -9.63 -6.85 5.83
N GLU A 98 -10.31 -7.14 6.95
CA GLU A 98 -11.56 -7.94 6.97
C GLU A 98 -12.78 -7.20 6.41
N SER A 99 -12.76 -5.87 6.43
CA SER A 99 -13.87 -5.02 6.01
C SER A 99 -13.58 -4.26 4.72
N SER A 100 -12.47 -4.61 4.05
CA SER A 100 -12.00 -3.84 2.90
C SER A 100 -12.92 -3.99 1.70
N ASP A 101 -13.11 -2.88 0.98
CA ASP A 101 -13.93 -2.84 -0.23
C ASP A 101 -13.21 -3.51 -1.40
N PHE A 102 -11.89 -3.48 -1.39
CA PHE A 102 -11.02 -4.07 -2.41
C PHE A 102 -9.68 -4.50 -1.79
N GLY A 103 -9.03 -5.51 -2.38
CA GLY A 103 -7.68 -5.92 -2.02
C GLY A 103 -6.93 -6.61 -3.14
N LEU A 104 -5.60 -6.55 -3.06
CA LEU A 104 -4.65 -7.13 -3.99
C LEU A 104 -3.79 -8.16 -3.26
N VAL A 105 -3.54 -9.26 -3.95
CA VAL A 105 -2.52 -10.24 -3.57
C VAL A 105 -1.39 -10.14 -4.58
N LEU A 106 -0.20 -9.79 -4.08
CA LEU A 106 1.00 -9.48 -4.85
C LEU A 106 2.16 -10.37 -4.39
N PRO A 107 3.14 -10.65 -5.26
CA PRO A 107 4.38 -11.31 -4.85
C PRO A 107 5.13 -10.48 -3.78
N LEU A 108 5.77 -11.14 -2.81
CA LEU A 108 6.60 -10.46 -1.80
C LEU A 108 7.76 -9.64 -2.38
N SER A 109 8.19 -9.92 -3.61
CA SER A 109 9.18 -9.10 -4.31
C SER A 109 8.72 -7.66 -4.50
N VAL A 110 7.40 -7.42 -4.61
CA VAL A 110 6.83 -6.07 -4.69
C VAL A 110 7.06 -5.30 -3.40
N LEU A 111 6.90 -5.93 -2.23
CA LEU A 111 7.18 -5.29 -0.94
C LEU A 111 8.63 -4.81 -0.87
N ARG A 112 9.57 -5.65 -1.32
CA ARG A 112 10.99 -5.30 -1.38
C ARG A 112 11.25 -4.13 -2.32
N GLN A 113 10.70 -4.20 -3.53
CA GLN A 113 10.84 -3.13 -4.51
C GLN A 113 10.30 -1.80 -4.00
N VAL A 114 9.11 -1.78 -3.38
CA VAL A 114 8.56 -0.55 -2.79
C VAL A 114 9.48 0.02 -1.70
N ARG A 115 10.04 -0.84 -0.83
CA ARG A 115 10.96 -0.39 0.21
C ARG A 115 12.23 0.24 -0.37
N ASP A 116 12.80 -0.38 -1.39
CA ASP A 116 14.02 0.10 -2.05
C ASP A 116 13.76 1.45 -2.75
N GLU A 117 12.65 1.58 -3.48
CA GLU A 117 12.28 2.82 -4.18
C GLU A 117 11.94 3.97 -3.22
N VAL A 118 11.28 3.68 -2.09
CA VAL A 118 11.00 4.70 -1.06
C VAL A 118 12.28 5.20 -0.42
N ALA A 119 13.23 4.31 -0.10
CA ALA A 119 14.51 4.71 0.49
C ALA A 119 15.30 5.65 -0.43
N ASN A 120 15.29 5.40 -1.75
CA ASN A 120 15.96 6.24 -2.74
C ASN A 120 15.38 7.67 -2.82
N VAL A 121 14.08 7.83 -2.54
CA VAL A 121 13.42 9.15 -2.56
C VAL A 121 13.77 9.95 -1.31
N ASP A 122 13.89 9.31 -0.15
CA ASP A 122 14.34 9.95 1.09
C ASP A 122 15.76 10.54 0.94
N GLU A 123 16.68 9.77 0.36
CA GLU A 123 18.06 10.22 0.07
C GLU A 123 18.13 11.37 -0.94
N SER A 124 17.11 11.55 -1.79
CA SER A 124 17.06 12.64 -2.77
C SER A 124 16.47 13.93 -2.20
N CYS A 125 15.84 13.87 -1.02
CA CYS A 125 15.20 14.99 -0.34
C CYS A 125 15.97 15.46 0.92
N GLY A 126 16.98 14.71 1.39
CA GLY A 126 17.91 15.09 2.47
C GLY A 126 19.16 15.81 1.98
#